data_AF-A0A519V6H9-F1
#
_entry.id   AF-A0A519V6H9-F1
#
_cell.length_a   1.000
_cell.length_b   1.000
_cell.length_c   1.000
_cell.angle_alpha   90.00
_cell.angle_beta   90.00
_cell.angle_gamma   90.00
#
_symmetry.space_group_name_H-M   'P 1'
#
loop_
_entity.id
_entity.type
_entity.pdbx_description
1 polymer ?
#
loop_
_entity_poly.entity_id
_entity_poly.type
_entity_poly.pdbx_seq_one_letter_code
_entity_poly.pdbx_strand_id
1 'polypeptide(L)'
;MVNPPKYPGGLDKLYKFLGDNMKYPKEAKDNKIQGKVFVGFTVQKDGSLADIKVMRKLGYGTDEEAVRVLKLSPKWEPGLENGRPVNVKYNIPISFNLAR
;
A
#
# COMPACT_ATOMS: atom_id res chain seq x y z
N MET A 1 13.25 22.65 0.47
CA MET A 1 12.10 22.08 1.21
C MET A 1 11.69 20.78 0.53
N VAL A 2 11.46 19.72 1.31
CA VAL A 2 11.00 18.42 0.80
C VAL A 2 9.64 18.09 1.40
N ASN A 3 8.67 17.75 0.55
CA ASN A 3 7.35 17.29 0.96
C ASN A 3 7.24 15.80 0.59
N PRO A 4 6.89 14.93 1.55
CA PRO A 4 6.66 13.53 1.24
C PRO A 4 5.37 13.36 0.41
N PRO A 5 5.27 12.27 -0.37
CA PRO A 5 4.01 11.91 -1.03
C PRO A 5 2.87 11.73 -0.04
N LYS A 6 1.64 12.03 -0.47
CA LYS A 6 0.44 11.89 0.37
C LYS A 6 -0.65 11.16 -0.39
N TYR A 7 -1.35 10.24 0.30
CA TYR A 7 -2.58 9.68 -0.23
C TYR A 7 -3.67 10.78 -0.27
N PRO A 8 -4.54 10.82 -1.29
CA PRO A 8 -5.58 11.84 -1.39
C PRO A 8 -6.49 11.85 -0.15
N GLY A 9 -6.46 12.95 0.60
CA GLY A 9 -7.20 13.10 1.85
C GLY A 9 -6.61 12.36 3.04
N GLY A 10 -5.32 12.01 3.01
CA GLY A 10 -4.55 11.59 4.17
C GLY A 10 -4.56 10.09 4.47
N LEU A 11 -3.87 9.73 5.56
CA LEU A 11 -3.69 8.33 5.97
C LEU A 11 -5.01 7.66 6.37
N ASP A 12 -5.96 8.39 6.95
CA ASP A 12 -7.27 7.83 7.32
C ASP A 12 -8.04 7.33 6.09
N LYS A 13 -7.99 8.09 4.99
CA LYS A 13 -8.59 7.65 3.71
C LYS A 13 -7.82 6.50 3.08
N LEU A 14 -6.50 6.46 3.23
CA LEU A 14 -5.70 5.30 2.81
C LEU A 14 -6.14 4.05 3.57
N TYR A 15 -6.23 4.11 4.89
CA TYR A 15 -6.62 2.95 5.71
C TYR A 15 -8.06 2.51 5.42
N LYS A 16 -8.97 3.46 5.23
CA LYS A 16 -10.34 3.16 4.78
C LYS A 16 -10.35 2.49 3.42
N PHE A 17 -9.65 3.04 2.43
CA PHE A 17 -9.53 2.44 1.10
C PHE A 17 -8.97 1.02 1.16
N LEU A 18 -7.91 0.81 1.95
CA LEU A 18 -7.35 -0.52 2.16
C LEU A 18 -8.40 -1.44 2.77
N GLY A 19 -9.06 -1.05 3.86
CA GLY A 19 -10.11 -1.86 4.50
C GLY A 19 -11.27 -2.21 3.56
N ASP A 20 -11.75 -1.25 2.77
CA ASP A 20 -12.88 -1.42 1.86
C ASP A 20 -12.55 -2.31 0.65
N ASN A 21 -11.27 -2.36 0.24
CA ASN A 21 -10.83 -3.08 -0.96
C ASN A 21 -10.08 -4.39 -0.65
N MET A 22 -9.60 -4.57 0.59
CA MET A 22 -8.84 -5.75 1.01
C MET A 22 -9.75 -6.95 1.15
N LYS A 23 -9.38 -8.05 0.49
CA LYS A 23 -10.04 -9.34 0.63
C LYS A 23 -9.13 -10.28 1.39
N TYR A 24 -9.58 -10.79 2.52
CA TYR A 24 -8.82 -11.81 3.22
C TYR A 24 -8.75 -13.09 2.38
N PRO A 25 -7.55 -13.56 1.97
CA PRO A 25 -7.44 -14.80 1.20
C PRO A 25 -8.02 -15.98 1.99
N LYS A 26 -8.75 -16.87 1.29
CA LYS A 26 -9.37 -18.04 1.93
C LYS A 26 -8.32 -18.90 2.64
N GLU A 27 -7.18 -19.15 1.99
CA GLU A 27 -6.11 -19.95 2.56
C GLU A 27 -5.53 -19.34 3.85
N ALA A 28 -5.28 -18.02 3.86
CA ALA A 28 -4.84 -17.31 5.05
C ALA A 28 -5.90 -17.35 6.17
N LYS A 29 -7.19 -17.26 5.83
CA LYS A 29 -8.30 -17.33 6.78
C LYS A 29 -8.42 -18.73 7.41
N ASP A 30 -8.41 -19.77 6.58
CA ASP A 30 -8.55 -21.16 7.02
C ASP A 30 -7.38 -21.57 7.93
N ASN A 31 -6.17 -21.09 7.63
CA ASN A 31 -4.96 -21.32 8.41
C ASN A 31 -4.75 -20.32 9.57
N LYS A 32 -5.70 -19.42 9.82
CA LYS A 32 -5.63 -18.39 10.88
C LYS A 32 -4.36 -17.53 10.83
N ILE A 33 -3.84 -17.30 9.64
CA ILE A 33 -2.63 -16.50 9.41
C ILE A 33 -2.95 -15.06 9.70
N GLN A 34 -2.16 -14.39 10.53
CA GLN A 34 -2.26 -12.95 10.82
C GLN A 34 -0.87 -12.32 10.78
N GLY A 35 -0.79 -11.04 10.45
CA GLY A 35 0.49 -10.34 10.44
C GLY A 35 0.52 -9.14 9.50
N LYS A 36 1.72 -8.81 9.04
CA LYS A 36 1.94 -7.64 8.18
C LYS A 36 2.72 -8.03 6.94
N VAL A 37 2.19 -7.65 5.78
CA VAL A 37 2.89 -7.66 4.50
C VAL A 37 3.53 -6.29 4.32
N PHE A 38 4.82 -6.24 4.02
CA PHE A 38 5.50 -4.97 3.71
C PHE A 38 5.60 -4.83 2.20
N VAL A 39 5.04 -3.76 1.66
CA VAL A 39 5.04 -3.50 0.22
C VAL A 39 5.77 -2.20 -0.05
N GLY A 40 6.81 -2.28 -0.87
CA GLY A 40 7.55 -1.16 -1.42
C GLY A 40 7.00 -0.76 -2.78
N PHE A 41 6.91 0.53 -3.06
CA PHE A 41 6.51 1.07 -4.36
C PHE A 41 7.09 2.47 -4.57
N THR A 42 7.08 2.95 -5.80
CA THR A 42 7.48 4.31 -6.16
C THR A 42 6.23 5.15 -6.43
N VAL A 43 6.06 6.26 -5.72
CA VAL A 43 5.11 7.31 -6.11
C VAL A 43 5.78 8.17 -7.18
N GLN A 44 5.22 8.14 -8.39
CA GLN A 44 5.74 8.91 -9.52
C GLN A 44 5.35 10.39 -9.43
N LYS A 45 6.04 11.24 -10.20
CA LYS A 45 5.76 12.69 -10.29
C LYS A 45 4.32 13.01 -10.70
N ASP A 46 3.64 12.10 -11.40
CA ASP A 46 2.25 12.23 -11.84
C ASP A 46 1.24 11.67 -10.81
N GLY A 47 1.74 11.18 -9.67
CA GLY A 47 0.95 10.57 -8.61
C GLY A 47 0.65 9.08 -8.80
N SER A 48 0.98 8.47 -9.93
CA SER A 48 0.77 7.03 -10.12
C SER A 48 1.74 6.20 -9.28
N LEU A 49 1.34 4.97 -8.95
CA LEU A 49 2.19 4.02 -8.26
C LEU A 49 2.89 3.11 -9.29
N ALA A 50 4.21 2.97 -9.14
CA ALA A 50 5.05 2.09 -9.96
C ALA A 50 5.92 1.18 -9.09
N ASP A 51 6.56 0.18 -9.71
CA ASP A 51 7.52 -0.71 -9.06
C ASP A 51 7.01 -1.38 -7.76
N ILE A 52 5.72 -1.72 -7.72
CA ILE A 52 5.10 -2.34 -6.54
C ILE A 52 5.71 -3.73 -6.31
N LYS A 53 6.38 -3.91 -5.16
CA LYS A 53 7.11 -5.12 -4.79
C LYS A 53 6.86 -5.48 -3.33
N VAL A 54 6.70 -6.77 -3.07
CA VAL A 54 6.59 -7.28 -1.71
C VAL A 54 7.99 -7.40 -1.11
N MET A 55 8.25 -6.59 -0.09
CA MET A 55 9.53 -6.53 0.62
C MET A 55 9.62 -7.57 1.73
N ARG A 56 8.50 -7.81 2.42
CA ARG A 56 8.37 -8.88 3.42
C ARG A 56 7.03 -9.57 3.25
N LYS A 57 7.13 -10.87 2.99
CA LYS A 57 6.00 -11.77 2.75
C LYS A 57 5.38 -12.24 4.06
N LEU A 58 4.06 -12.43 4.03
CA LEU A 58 3.30 -13.19 5.02
C LEU A 58 2.83 -14.54 4.44
N GLY A 59 2.68 -14.65 3.12
CA GLY A 59 2.30 -15.88 2.41
C GLY A 59 0.79 -16.11 2.31
N TYR A 60 0.37 -17.31 1.90
CA TYR A 60 -1.04 -17.74 1.88
C TYR A 60 -1.98 -16.80 1.08
N GLY A 61 -1.47 -16.19 0.01
CA GLY A 61 -2.23 -15.27 -0.85
C GLY A 61 -2.30 -13.82 -0.36
N THR A 62 -1.79 -13.49 0.84
CA THR A 62 -1.90 -12.12 1.38
C THR A 62 -1.00 -11.13 0.66
N ASP A 63 0.11 -11.62 0.12
CA ASP A 63 1.11 -10.82 -0.56
C ASP A 63 0.57 -10.35 -1.92
N GLU A 64 -0.02 -11.27 -2.67
CA GLU A 64 -0.68 -11.04 -3.96
C GLU A 64 -1.86 -10.08 -3.80
N GLU A 65 -2.65 -10.26 -2.74
CA GLU A 65 -3.77 -9.40 -2.42
C GLU A 65 -3.30 -7.97 -2.08
N ALA A 66 -2.26 -7.83 -1.25
CA ALA A 66 -1.70 -6.54 -0.89
C ALA A 66 -1.24 -5.77 -2.15
N VAL A 67 -0.58 -6.47 -3.09
CA VAL A 67 -0.19 -5.89 -4.38
C VAL A 67 -1.41 -5.52 -5.23
N ARG A 68 -2.44 -6.37 -5.28
CA ARG A 68 -3.68 -6.10 -6.04
C ARG A 68 -4.36 -4.84 -5.55
N VAL A 69 -4.53 -4.67 -4.24
CA VAL A 69 -5.19 -3.49 -3.66
C VAL A 69 -4.39 -2.22 -3.94
N LEU A 70 -3.06 -2.27 -3.85
CA LEU A 70 -2.23 -1.10 -4.19
C LEU A 70 -2.31 -0.72 -5.67
N LYS A 71 -2.47 -1.69 -6.58
CA LYS A 71 -2.72 -1.41 -8.00
C LYS A 71 -4.06 -0.72 -8.26
N LEU A 72 -5.03 -0.88 -7.35
CA LEU A 72 -6.32 -0.17 -7.41
C LEU A 72 -6.27 1.20 -6.73
N SER A 73 -5.16 1.56 -6.10
CA SER A 73 -5.02 2.85 -5.43
C SER A 73 -5.26 3.99 -6.42
N PRO A 74 -5.98 5.05 -6.02
CA PRO A 74 -6.00 6.29 -6.79
C PRO A 74 -4.59 6.90 -6.85
N LYS A 75 -4.43 7.89 -7.72
CA LYS A 75 -3.20 8.69 -7.80
C LYS A 75 -2.95 9.41 -6.47
N TRP A 76 -1.71 9.37 -6.01
CA TRP A 76 -1.22 10.06 -4.83
C TRP A 76 -0.78 11.48 -5.17
N GLU A 77 -0.71 12.34 -4.18
CA GLU A 77 0.04 13.58 -4.29
C GLU A 77 1.53 13.23 -4.32
N PRO A 78 2.28 13.64 -5.37
CA PRO A 78 3.70 13.32 -5.49
C PRO A 78 4.51 14.01 -4.40
N GLY A 79 5.68 13.46 -4.11
CA GLY A 79 6.65 14.18 -3.29
C GLY A 79 7.18 15.40 -4.02
N LEU A 80 7.47 16.47 -3.29
CA LEU A 80 8.05 17.70 -3.85
C LEU A 80 9.46 17.90 -3.30
N GLU A 81 10.40 18.25 -4.16
CA GLU A 81 11.72 18.73 -3.79
C GLU A 81 11.92 20.11 -4.41
N ASN A 82 12.11 21.13 -3.57
CA ASN A 82 12.27 22.53 -4.01
C ASN A 82 11.14 22.99 -4.95
N GLY A 83 9.90 22.60 -4.64
CA GLY A 83 8.71 22.94 -5.42
C GLY A 83 8.50 22.10 -6.69
N ARG A 84 9.39 21.15 -7.00
CA ARG A 84 9.29 20.29 -8.18
C ARG A 84 8.87 18.87 -7.79
N PRO A 85 7.93 18.23 -8.50
CA PRO A 85 7.53 16.87 -8.22
C PRO A 85 8.67 15.89 -8.53
N VAL A 86 8.93 14.98 -7.60
CA VAL A 86 9.99 13.97 -7.67
C VAL A 86 9.43 12.58 -7.42
N ASN A 87 10.10 11.57 -7.99
CA ASN A 87 9.77 10.18 -7.72
C ASN A 87 10.26 9.82 -6.32
N VAL A 88 9.37 9.26 -5.49
CA VAL A 88 9.72 8.90 -4.12
C VAL A 88 9.40 7.43 -3.88
N LYS A 89 10.39 6.69 -3.36
CA LYS A 89 10.18 5.32 -2.90
C LYS A 89 9.50 5.34 -1.54
N TYR A 90 8.47 4.53 -1.41
CA TYR A 90 7.67 4.37 -0.21
C TYR A 90 7.57 2.90 0.17
N ASN A 91 7.43 2.62 1.46
CA ASN A 91 7.21 1.28 1.99
C ASN A 91 6.12 1.36 3.04
N ILE A 92 5.06 0.58 2.87
CA ILE A 92 3.95 0.55 3.83
C ILE A 92 3.74 -0.86 4.39
N PRO A 93 3.46 -0.99 5.69
CA PRO A 93 2.97 -2.23 6.27
C PRO A 93 1.46 -2.33 6.08
N ILE A 94 1.00 -3.35 5.37
CA ILE A 94 -0.43 -3.72 5.25
C ILE A 94 -0.71 -4.83 6.26
N SER A 95 -1.65 -4.59 7.17
CA SER A 95 -1.98 -5.52 8.25
C SER A 95 -3.14 -6.44 7.84
N PHE A 96 -2.92 -7.74 7.95
CA PHE A 96 -3.94 -8.78 7.82
C PHE A 96 -4.30 -9.27 9.22
N ASN A 97 -5.48 -8.86 9.68
CA ASN A 97 -6.02 -9.27 10.96
C ASN A 97 -7.38 -9.92 10.74
N LEU A 98 -7.56 -11.12 11.27
CA LEU A 98 -8.89 -11.71 11.39
C LEU A 98 -9.65 -10.87 12.41
N ALA A 99 -10.69 -10.18 11.96
CA ALA A 99 -11.66 -9.58 12.87
C ALA A 99 -12.18 -10.70 13.78
N ARG A 100 -12.15 -10.43 15.08
CA ARG A 100 -12.54 -11.38 16.13
C ARG A 100 -14.05 -11.62 16.12
#